data_AF-A0AAE1G0X0-F1
#
_entry.id   AF-A0AAE1G0X0-F1
#
_cell.length_a   1.000
_cell.length_b   1.000
_cell.length_c   1.000
_cell.angle_alpha   90.00
_cell.angle_beta   90.00
_cell.angle_gamma   90.00
#
_symmetry.space_group_name_H-M   'P 1'
#
loop_
_entity.id
_entity.type
_entity.pdbx_description
1 polymer ?
#
loop_
_entity_poly.entity_id
_entity_poly.type
_entity_poly.pdbx_seq_one_letter_code
_entity_poly.pdbx_strand_id
1 'polypeptide(L)'
;MGCGSSRSWDCYQMLNQHYKFYLAFENSLCRDYITEKVYNILELNVVPVVYGGADYKRFLPPNSYIDVLDFPDVKTLAAHLSYLDSNTSAFNEYFK
;
A
#
# COMPACT_ATOMS: atom_id res chain seq x y z
N MET A 1 -5.75 2.61 19.33
CA MET A 1 -4.48 3.20 18.88
C MET A 1 -4.81 4.19 17.78
N GLY A 2 -4.45 5.47 17.92
CA GLY A 2 -4.77 6.49 16.92
C GLY A 2 -3.50 7.18 16.46
N CYS A 3 -3.27 7.19 15.15
CA CYS A 3 -2.18 7.96 14.54
C CYS A 3 -2.65 9.40 14.35
N GLY A 4 -2.57 10.19 15.42
CA GLY A 4 -2.69 11.64 15.38
C GLY A 4 -1.38 12.30 14.95
N SER A 5 -1.45 13.52 14.44
CA SER A 5 -0.32 14.28 13.87
C SER A 5 0.89 14.47 14.79
N SER A 6 0.72 14.37 16.11
CA SER A 6 1.80 14.43 17.09
C SER A 6 2.57 13.11 17.28
N ARG A 7 2.14 12.01 16.64
CA ARG A 7 2.69 10.66 16.79
C ARG A 7 3.02 9.98 15.46
N SER A 8 3.23 10.74 14.38
CA SER A 8 3.41 10.15 13.04
C SER A 8 4.63 9.24 12.96
N TRP A 9 5.75 9.60 13.59
CA TRP A 9 6.98 8.81 13.51
C TRP A 9 6.86 7.45 14.21
N ASP A 10 6.30 7.42 15.43
CA ASP A 10 6.02 6.17 16.15
C ASP A 10 5.06 5.27 15.35
N CYS A 11 4.07 5.86 14.69
CA CYS A 11 3.16 5.14 13.80
C CYS A 11 3.88 4.55 12.59
N TYR A 12 4.76 5.30 11.93
CA TYR A 12 5.53 4.78 10.80
C TYR A 12 6.53 3.70 11.23
N GLN A 13 7.13 3.81 12.42
CA GLN A 13 7.94 2.73 12.98
C GLN A 13 7.11 1.49 13.25
N MET A 14 5.94 1.65 13.87
CA MET A 14 5.01 0.54 14.11
C MET A 14 4.61 -0.14 12.78
N LEU A 15 4.26 0.64 11.76
CA LEU A 15 3.95 0.13 10.42
C LEU A 15 5.13 -0.67 9.85
N ASN A 16 6.32 -0.08 9.85
CA ASN A 16 7.54 -0.66 9.31
C ASN A 16 7.98 -1.96 10.00
N GLN A 17 7.65 -2.14 11.29
CA GLN A 17 8.11 -3.28 12.09
C GLN A 17 7.06 -4.39 12.24
N HIS A 18 5.77 -4.04 12.16
CA HIS A 18 4.69 -4.96 12.56
C HIS A 18 3.66 -5.25 11.47
N TYR A 19 3.70 -4.52 10.35
CA TYR A 19 2.71 -4.66 9.28
C TYR A 19 3.40 -4.91 7.94
N LYS A 20 2.82 -5.79 7.14
CA LYS A 20 3.26 -6.04 5.76
C LYS A 20 2.55 -5.16 4.73
N PHE A 21 1.31 -4.76 5.03
CA PHE A 21 0.45 -4.03 4.11
C PHE A 21 -0.12 -2.78 4.78
N TYR A 22 -0.28 -1.73 3.98
CA TYR A 22 -0.95 -0.50 4.39
C TYR A 22 -2.01 -0.11 3.36
N LEU A 23 -3.25 0.10 3.79
CA LEU A 23 -4.34 0.52 2.91
C LEU A 23 -4.25 2.03 2.64
N ALA A 24 -3.60 2.40 1.54
CA ALA A 24 -3.45 3.78 1.08
C ALA A 24 -4.62 4.19 0.18
N PHE A 25 -5.85 4.12 0.70
CA PHE A 25 -7.06 4.41 -0.07
C PHE A 25 -7.32 5.91 -0.13
N GLU A 26 -7.69 6.40 -1.30
CA GLU A 26 -8.06 7.78 -1.48
C GLU A 26 -9.51 8.04 -1.11
N ASN A 27 -9.77 9.26 -0.64
CA ASN A 27 -11.10 9.67 -0.20
C ASN A 27 -12.09 9.79 -1.38
N SER A 28 -11.57 9.89 -2.61
CA SER A 28 -12.35 10.08 -3.84
C SER A 28 -11.69 9.38 -5.02
N LEU A 29 -12.51 8.81 -5.91
CA LEU A 29 -12.05 8.20 -7.17
C LEU A 29 -11.94 9.26 -8.27
N CYS A 30 -10.96 10.16 -8.14
CA CYS A 30 -10.73 11.23 -9.10
C CYS A 30 -9.49 10.96 -9.96
N ARG A 31 -9.56 11.35 -11.23
CA ARG A 31 -8.42 11.28 -12.15
C ARG A 31 -7.24 12.08 -11.60
N ASP A 32 -6.06 11.48 -11.62
CA ASP A 32 -4.80 12.07 -11.17
C ASP A 32 -4.80 12.53 -9.68
N TYR A 33 -5.78 12.08 -8.88
CA TYR A 33 -5.84 12.38 -7.44
C TYR A 33 -5.05 11.33 -6.64
N ILE A 34 -3.85 11.73 -6.22
CA ILE A 34 -2.95 10.95 -5.36
C ILE A 34 -2.47 11.86 -4.24
N THR A 35 -2.50 11.40 -3.00
CA THR A 35 -2.01 12.16 -1.85
C THR A 35 -0.86 11.46 -1.14
N GLU A 36 -0.39 12.06 -0.04
CA GLU A 36 0.69 11.58 0.82
C GLU A 36 0.53 10.14 1.31
N LYS A 37 -0.68 9.57 1.29
CA LYS A 37 -0.98 8.24 1.84
C LYS A 37 -0.10 7.14 1.23
N VAL A 38 0.13 7.17 -0.08
CA VAL A 38 1.01 6.20 -0.74
C VAL A 38 2.48 6.60 -0.59
N TYR A 39 2.80 7.88 -0.78
CA TYR A 39 4.19 8.37 -0.75
C TYR A 39 4.86 8.18 0.61
N ASN A 40 4.12 8.38 1.70
CA ASN A 40 4.66 8.23 3.06
C ASN A 40 5.05 6.78 3.40
N ILE A 41 4.62 5.80 2.61
CA ILE A 41 4.80 4.36 2.88
C ILE A 41 5.85 3.74 1.97
N LEU A 42 6.12 4.32 0.79
CA LEU A 42 7.07 3.75 -0.19
C LEU A 42 8.50 3.59 0.35
N GLU A 43 8.89 4.36 1.37
CA GLU A 43 10.21 4.26 2.02
C GLU A 43 10.25 3.25 3.17
N LEU A 44 9.13 2.61 3.49
CA LEU A 44 9.02 1.62 4.57
C LEU A 44 9.03 0.19 4.00
N ASN A 45 9.27 -0.81 4.85
CA ASN A 45 9.16 -2.23 4.52
C ASN A 45 7.69 -2.71 4.50
N VAL A 46 6.81 -1.90 3.92
CA VAL A 46 5.37 -2.11 3.89
C VAL A 46 4.89 -1.92 2.46
N VAL A 47 4.10 -2.86 1.94
CA VAL A 47 3.53 -2.76 0.60
C VAL A 47 2.24 -1.94 0.65
N PRO A 48 2.17 -0.79 -0.03
CA PRO A 48 0.95 -0.01 -0.11
C PRO A 48 -0.08 -0.71 -1.01
N VAL A 49 -1.30 -0.85 -0.49
CA VAL A 49 -2.49 -1.29 -1.22
C VAL A 49 -3.31 -0.04 -1.54
N VAL A 50 -3.32 0.36 -2.80
CA VAL A 50 -3.92 1.63 -3.26
C VAL A 50 -5.31 1.40 -3.83
N TYR A 51 -6.17 2.38 -3.64
CA TYR A 51 -7.49 2.43 -4.27
C TYR A 51 -7.83 3.89 -4.56
N GLY A 52 -7.92 4.24 -5.83
CA GLY A 52 -8.10 5.62 -6.28
C GLY A 52 -8.41 5.69 -7.77
N GLY A 53 -8.74 6.90 -8.27
CA GLY A 53 -9.04 7.13 -9.68
C GLY A 53 -7.83 7.52 -10.54
N ALA A 54 -6.63 7.52 -9.96
CA ALA A 54 -5.41 7.91 -10.64
C ALA A 54 -4.77 6.73 -11.40
N ASP A 55 -4.02 7.04 -12.45
CA ASP A 55 -3.18 6.05 -13.13
C ASP A 55 -1.85 5.93 -12.39
N TYR A 56 -1.81 5.10 -11.33
CA TYR A 56 -0.66 4.94 -10.46
C TYR A 56 0.63 4.54 -11.19
N LYS A 57 0.53 3.86 -12.35
CA LYS A 57 1.68 3.44 -13.16
C LYS A 57 2.49 4.62 -13.70
N ARG A 58 1.87 5.80 -13.81
CA ARG A 58 2.52 7.05 -14.23
C ARG A 58 3.28 7.76 -13.10
N PHE A 59 2.96 7.45 -11.85
CA PHE A 59 3.44 8.21 -10.69
C PHE A 59 4.30 7.39 -9.73
N LEU A 60 4.14 6.06 -9.73
CA LEU A 60 4.82 5.16 -8.81
C LEU A 60 5.78 4.22 -9.54
N PRO A 61 6.86 3.76 -8.89
CA PRO A 61 7.72 2.74 -9.45
C PRO A 61 6.92 1.46 -9.79
N PRO A 62 7.27 0.75 -10.88
CA PRO A 62 6.63 -0.51 -11.20
C PRO A 62 6.89 -1.52 -10.07
N ASN A 63 5.90 -2.38 -9.80
CA ASN A 63 5.96 -3.43 -8.78
C ASN A 63 6.16 -2.93 -7.32
N SER A 64 5.97 -1.64 -7.02
CA SER A 64 6.14 -1.12 -5.65
C SER A 64 4.82 -0.99 -4.87
N TYR A 65 3.70 -1.41 -5.44
CA TYR A 65 2.36 -1.24 -4.86
C TYR A 65 1.38 -2.29 -5.42
N ILE A 66 0.24 -2.43 -4.74
CA ILE A 66 -0.87 -3.28 -5.17
C ILE A 66 -2.08 -2.40 -5.46
N ASP A 67 -2.53 -2.35 -6.71
CA ASP A 67 -3.76 -1.64 -7.07
C ASP A 67 -4.97 -2.55 -6.85
N VAL A 68 -5.95 -2.11 -6.06
CA VAL A 68 -7.20 -2.84 -5.86
C VAL A 68 -7.96 -3.00 -7.18
N LEU A 69 -7.84 -2.03 -8.11
CA LEU A 69 -8.53 -2.06 -9.41
C LEU A 69 -7.93 -3.06 -10.41
N ASP A 70 -6.75 -3.61 -10.13
CA ASP A 70 -6.16 -4.69 -10.95
C ASP A 70 -6.80 -6.07 -10.64
N PHE A 71 -7.64 -6.18 -9.60
CA PHE A 71 -8.31 -7.42 -9.21
C PHE A 71 -9.78 -7.44 -9.64
N PRO A 72 -10.32 -8.61 -10.06
CA PRO A 72 -11.72 -8.72 -10.47
C PRO A 72 -12.70 -8.55 -9.30
N ASP A 73 -12.27 -8.89 -8.08
CA ASP A 73 -13.07 -8.76 -6.86
C ASP A 73 -12.18 -8.73 -5.60
N VAL A 74 -12.79 -8.32 -4.48
CA VAL A 74 -12.13 -8.20 -3.18
C VAL A 74 -11.67 -9.56 -2.64
N LYS A 75 -12.33 -10.66 -3.01
CA LYS A 75 -11.96 -12.00 -2.57
C LYS A 75 -10.62 -12.42 -3.19
N THR A 76 -10.41 -12.09 -4.45
CA THR A 76 -9.18 -12.35 -5.19
C THR A 76 -8.04 -11.50 -4.66
N LEU A 77 -8.30 -10.22 -4.35
CA LEU A 77 -7.33 -9.37 -3.64
C LEU A 77 -6.93 -9.98 -2.30
N ALA A 78 -7.91 -10.39 -1.48
CA ALA A 78 -7.64 -11.00 -0.18
C ALA A 78 -6.79 -12.27 -0.30
N ALA A 79 -7.09 -13.13 -1.29
CA ALA A 79 -6.30 -14.33 -1.56
C ALA A 79 -4.86 -14.00 -1.96
N HIS A 80 -4.65 -12.95 -2.77
CA HIS A 80 -3.32 -12.46 -3.15
C HIS A 80 -2.54 -11.94 -1.93
N LEU A 81 -3.17 -11.15 -1.07
CA LEU A 81 -2.54 -10.66 0.16
C LEU A 81 -2.17 -11.83 1.10
N SER A 82 -3.01 -12.85 1.23
CA SER A 82 -2.68 -14.07 2.00
C SER A 82 -1.53 -14.88 1.38
N TYR A 83 -1.46 -14.94 0.05
CA TYR A 83 -0.33 -15.55 -0.64
C TYR A 83 0.97 -14.82 -0.34
N LEU A 84 0.99 -13.50 -0.45
CA LEU A 84 2.16 -12.68 -0.12
C LEU A 84 2.55 -12.79 1.36
N ASP A 85 1.57 -12.87 2.27
CA ASP A 85 1.83 -13.06 3.70
C ASP A 85 2.57 -14.38 3.97
N SER A 86 2.18 -15.46 3.30
CA SER A 86 2.79 -16.79 3.47
C SER A 86 4.06 -17.02 2.63
N ASN A 87 4.34 -16.16 1.64
CA ASN A 87 5.47 -16.29 0.73
C ASN A 87 6.40 -15.07 0.81
N THR A 88 7.40 -15.17 1.70
CA THR A 88 8.41 -14.13 1.91
C THR A 88 9.16 -13.76 0.63
N SER A 89 9.47 -14.72 -0.24
CA SER A 89 10.18 -14.42 -1.49
C SER A 89 9.34 -13.56 -2.42
N ALA A 90 8.05 -13.89 -2.60
CA ALA A 90 7.13 -13.10 -3.42
C ALA A 90 6.87 -11.71 -2.81
N PHE A 91 6.75 -11.61 -1.48
CA PHE A 91 6.62 -10.33 -0.79
C PHE A 91 7.85 -9.43 -0.99
N ASN A 92 9.05 -10.00 -0.93
CA ASN A 92 10.30 -9.24 -1.08
C ASN A 92 10.52 -8.70 -2.49
N GLU A 93 9.81 -9.19 -3.52
CA GLU A 93 9.88 -8.61 -4.87
C GLU A 93 9.37 -7.16 -4.93
N TYR A 94 8.55 -6.72 -3.97
CA TYR A 94 8.01 -5.35 -3.93
C TYR A 94 9.02 -4.29 -3.45
N PHE A 95 10.20 -4.72 -2.96
CA PHE A 95 11.23 -3.84 -2.40
C PHE A 95 12.55 -3.90 -3.19
N LYS A 96 12.49 -4.34 -4.45
CA LYS A 96 13.64 -4.45 -5.34
C LYS A 96 13.78 -3.27 -6.30
#